data_AF-A0A6M3KAA1-F1
#
_entry.id   AF-A0A6M3KAA1-F1
#
_cell.length_a   1.000
_cell.length_b   1.000
_cell.length_c   1.000
_cell.angle_alpha   90.00
_cell.angle_beta   90.00
_cell.angle_gamma   90.00
#
_symmetry.space_group_name_H-M   'P 1'
#
loop_
_entity.id
_entity.type
_entity.pdbx_description
1 polymer ?
#
loop_
_entity_poly.entity_id
_entity_poly.type
_entity_poly.pdbx_seq_one_letter_code
_entity_poly.pdbx_strand_id
1 'polypeptide(L)' 'MNGWLTEQLKTVKNLCEVAEILIDNGRQELLPTVLELLQVEIQQVIEENCIEMPDNENMGIDNK' A
#
# COMPACT_ATOMS: atom_id res chain seq x y z
N MET A 1 3.67 7.08 -18.32
CA MET A 1 3.40 7.11 -16.87
C MET A 1 2.60 5.87 -16.51
N ASN A 2 2.99 5.16 -15.45
CA ASN A 2 2.37 3.90 -15.07
C ASN A 2 0.95 4.16 -14.54
N GLY A 3 -0.06 3.89 -15.38
CA GLY A 3 -1.47 4.18 -15.06
C GLY A 3 -1.93 3.46 -13.79
N TRP A 4 -1.37 2.28 -13.53
CA TRP A 4 -1.63 1.52 -12.31
C TRP A 4 -1.28 2.30 -11.03
N LEU A 5 -0.05 2.85 -10.95
CA LEU A 5 0.39 3.60 -9.76
C LEU A 5 -0.49 4.82 -9.51
N THR A 6 -0.93 5.48 -10.59
CA THR A 6 -1.84 6.62 -10.48
C THR A 6 -3.19 6.22 -9.89
N GLU A 7 -3.76 5.08 -10.31
CA GLU A 7 -5.02 4.58 -9.74
C GLU A 7 -4.85 4.13 -8.28
N GLN A 8 -3.75 3.48 -7.92
CA GLN A 8 -3.51 3.09 -6.53
C GLN A 8 -3.38 4.29 -5.59
N LEU A 9 -2.64 5.32 -6.01
CA LEU A 9 -2.53 6.55 -5.23
C LEU A 9 -3.88 7.27 -5.07
N LYS A 10 -4.78 7.16 -6.05
CA LYS A 10 -6.17 7.64 -5.91
C LYS A 10 -6.95 6.83 -4.87
N THR A 11 -6.81 5.50 -4.87
CA THR A 11 -7.44 4.64 -3.86
C THR A 11 -6.98 5.03 -2.45
N VAL A 12 -5.67 5.16 -2.23
CA VAL A 12 -5.12 5.58 -0.93
C VAL A 12 -5.64 6.96 -0.53
N LYS A 13 -5.65 7.93 -1.46
CA LYS A 13 -6.20 9.27 -1.20
C LYS A 13 -7.67 9.19 -0.76
N ASN A 14 -8.49 8.41 -1.47
CA ASN A 14 -9.91 8.27 -1.14
C ASN A 14 -10.11 7.62 0.24
N LEU A 15 -9.27 6.66 0.62
CA LEU A 15 -9.31 6.04 1.96
C LEU A 15 -8.96 7.04 3.07
N CYS A 16 -8.00 7.94 2.84
CA CYS A 16 -7.73 9.05 3.76
C CYS A 16 -8.97 9.94 3.93
N GLU A 17 -9.60 10.34 2.82
CA GLU A 17 -10.80 11.19 2.85
C GLU A 17 -11.96 10.51 3.61
N VAL A 18 -12.16 9.20 3.42
CA VAL A 18 -13.15 8.43 4.18
C VAL A 18 -12.82 8.41 5.67
N ALA A 19 -11.55 8.21 6.04
CA ALA A 19 -11.12 8.23 7.44
C ALA A 19 -11.38 9.58 8.10
N GLU A 20 -11.09 10.69 7.41
CA GLU A 20 -11.40 12.06 7.87
C GLU A 20 -12.91 12.24 8.08
N ILE A 21 -13.74 11.82 7.12
CA ILE A 21 -15.21 11.87 7.25
C ILE A 21 -15.69 11.09 8.48
N LEU A 22 -15.14 9.89 8.74
CA LEU A 22 -15.51 9.10 9.91
C LEU A 22 -15.15 9.80 11.22
N ILE A 23 -13.98 10.43 11.28
CA ILE A 23 -13.53 11.21 12.45
C ILE A 23 -14.47 12.39 12.68
N ASP A 24 -14.73 13.19 11.65
CA ASP A 24 -15.55 14.40 11.72
C ASP A 24 -17.00 14.11 12.11
N ASN A 25 -17.53 12.95 11.71
CA ASN A 25 -18.89 12.52 12.04
C ASN A 25 -18.98 11.67 13.32
N GLY A 26 -17.88 11.50 14.05
CA GLY A 26 -17.85 10.72 15.29
C GLY A 26 -18.10 9.21 15.10
N ARG A 27 -17.87 8.68 13.89
CA ARG A 27 -18.05 7.26 13.52
C ARG A 27 -16.76 6.46 13.69
N GLN A 28 -16.17 6.59 14.88
CA GLN A 28 -14.87 5.99 15.19
C GLN A 28 -14.91 4.45 15.21
N GLU A 29 -16.09 3.83 15.30
CA GLU A 29 -16.25 2.38 15.27
C GLU A 29 -15.84 1.76 13.92
N LEU A 30 -15.92 2.52 12.83
CA LEU A 30 -15.54 2.08 11.48
C LEU A 30 -14.10 2.45 11.12
N LEU A 31 -13.48 3.35 11.89
CA LEU A 31 -12.15 3.88 11.61
C LEU A 31 -11.07 2.78 11.56
N PRO A 32 -11.03 1.77 12.47
CA PRO A 32 -10.04 0.71 12.40
C PRO A 32 -10.04 -0.03 11.07
N THR A 33 -11.24 -0.36 10.55
CA THR A 33 -11.37 -1.07 9.26
C THR A 33 -10.84 -0.24 8.10
N VAL A 34 -11.09 1.08 8.09
CA VAL A 34 -10.57 1.96 7.03
C VAL A 34 -9.05 2.10 7.11
N LEU A 35 -8.49 2.18 8.32
CA LEU A 35 -7.04 2.25 8.52
C LEU A 35 -6.33 0.93 8.15
N GLU A 36 -6.94 -0.21 8.44
CA GLU A 36 -6.43 -1.52 8.01
C GLU A 36 -6.41 -1.64 6.47
N LEU A 37 -7.48 -1.21 5.79
CA LEU A 37 -7.51 -1.17 4.33
C LEU A 37 -6.41 -0.24 3.80
N LEU A 38 -6.27 0.95 4.38
CA LEU A 38 -5.24 1.91 3.98
C LEU A 38 -3.83 1.32 4.12
N GLN A 39 -3.57 0.57 5.19
CA GLN A 39 -2.30 -0.14 5.38
C GLN A 39 -2.04 -1.14 4.25
N VAL A 40 -3.04 -1.94 3.87
CA VAL A 40 -2.88 -2.96 2.81
C VAL A 40 -2.60 -2.30 1.46
N GLU A 41 -3.40 -1.30 1.09
CA GLU A 41 -3.26 -0.62 -0.21
C GLU A 41 -1.92 0.13 -0.32
N ILE A 42 -1.48 0.83 0.74
CA ILE A 42 -0.20 1.56 0.70
C ILE A 42 1.00 0.61 0.70
N GLN A 43 0.90 -0.53 1.39
CA GLN A 43 1.98 -1.51 1.45
C GLN A 43 2.29 -2.06 0.05
N GLN A 44 1.26 -2.40 -0.74
CA GLN A 44 1.44 -2.86 -2.12
C GLN A 44 2.15 -1.81 -2.98
N VAL A 45 1.74 -0.54 -2.86
CA VAL A 45 2.37 0.56 -3.61
C VAL A 45 3.86 0.68 -3.27
N ILE A 46 4.21 0.57 -1.98
CA ILE A 46 5.60 0.63 -1.52
C ILE A 46 6.40 -0.57 -2.03
N GLU A 47 5.87 -1.78 -1.91
CA GLU A 47 6.56 -2.99 -2.35
C GLU A 47 6.86 -2.96 -3.85
N GLU A 48 5.91 -2.55 -4.68
CA GLU A 48 6.09 -2.55 -6.13
C GLU A 48 6.95 -1.41 -6.68
N ASN A 49 7.12 -0.31 -5.93
CA ASN A 49 7.74 0.92 -6.46
C ASN A 49 8.94 1.43 -5.66
N CYS A 50 9.11 0.97 -4.42
CA CYS A 50 10.16 1.46 -3.51
C CYS A 50 11.09 0.34 -3.02
N ILE A 51 10.68 -0.93 -3.12
CA ILE A 51 11.51 -2.06 -2.74
C ILE A 51 12.01 -2.73 -4.01
N GLU A 52 13.30 -2.58 -4.29
CA GLU A 52 13.97 -3.39 -5.31
C GLU A 52 13.99 -4.84 -4.80
N MET A 53 13.28 -5.75 -5.48
CA MET A 53 13.49 -7.17 -5.21
C MET A 53 14.96 -7.48 -5.47
N PRO A 54 15.70 -8.07 -4.53
CA PRO A 54 17.06 -8.49 -4.82
C PRO A 54 17.01 -9.47 -5.98
N ASP A 55 17.71 -9.14 -7.07
CA ASP A 55 17.86 -10.03 -8.22
C ASP A 55 18.27 -11.40 -7.69
N ASN A 56 17.43 -12.41 -7.92
CA ASN A 56 17.73 -13.80 -7.59
C ASN A 56 18.75 -14.38 -8.59
N GLU A 57 19.74 -13.58 -8.99
CA GLU A 57 20.88 -13.98 -9.79
C GLU A 57 22.07 -14.21 -8.84
N ASN A 58 22.39 -15.50 -8.63
CA ASN A 58 23.59 -16.07 -7.99
C ASN A 58 23.35 -16.99 -6.77
N MET A 59 22.38 -17.91 -6.83
CA MET A 59 22.55 -19.22 -6.16
C MET A 59 23.34 -20.19 -7.05
N GLY A 60 24.50 -19.75 -7.52
CA GLY A 60 25.47 -20.58 -8.21
C GLY A 60 26.84 -20.36 -7.61
N ILE A 61 27.16 -21.04 -6.50
CA ILE A 61 28.55 -21.33 -6.11
C ILE A 61 28.62 -22.76 -5.56
N ASP A 62 28.95 -23.65 -6.49
CA ASP A 62 29.99 -24.68 -6.42
C ASP A 62 30.01 -25.68 -5.26
N ASN A 63 29.55 -26.91 -5.57
CA ASN A 63 30.07 -28.12 -4.93
C ASN A 63 31.58 -28.22 -5.21
N LYS A 64 32.39 -28.11 -4.16
CA LYS A 64 33.79 -28.56 -4.15
C LYS A 64 34.01 -29.55 -3.01
#